data_AF-A0A6P6DXN9-F1
#
_entry.id   AF-A0A6P6DXN9-F1
#
_cell.length_a   1.000
_cell.length_b   1.000
_cell.length_c   1.000
_cell.angle_alpha   90.00
_cell.angle_beta   90.00
_cell.angle_gamma   90.00
#
_symmetry.space_group_name_H-M   'P 1'
#
loop_
_entity.id
_entity.type
_entity.pdbx_description
1 polymer ?
#
loop_
_entity_poly.entity_id
_entity_poly.type
_entity_poly.pdbx_seq_one_letter_code
_entity_poly.pdbx_strand_id
1 'polypeptide(L)'
;MARMNRPAPVEVTYRSKRFLITHNPANAILNKFIEELKKYGVTTIVRVCEATYDTAHVEQEDIHVFGWPFDDTAPLSNQIVEDWLNLVKAQFCEEPGCCIAVHCVESLGRAPSLWCGAFNSK
;
A
#
# COMPACT_ATOMS: atom_id res chain seq x y z
N MET A 1 8.45 -0.10 -28.30
CA MET A 1 8.56 0.15 -26.85
C MET A 1 7.15 0.29 -26.32
N ALA A 2 6.67 -0.68 -25.54
CA ALA A 2 5.29 -0.71 -25.08
C ALA A 2 5.02 0.54 -24.22
N ARG A 3 4.08 1.38 -24.65
CA ARG A 3 3.44 2.38 -23.77
C ARG A 3 2.85 1.58 -22.63
N MET A 4 3.48 1.62 -21.46
CA MET A 4 2.89 1.01 -20.27
C MET A 4 1.65 1.85 -19.92
N ASN A 5 0.48 1.40 -20.36
CA ASN A 5 -0.81 1.85 -19.82
C ASN A 5 -0.90 1.35 -18.37
N ARG A 6 -0.04 1.85 -17.49
CA ARG A 6 -0.19 1.59 -16.06
C ARG A 6 -1.42 2.36 -15.61
N PRO A 7 -2.39 1.71 -14.95
CA PRO A 7 -3.53 2.42 -14.39
C PRO A 7 -3.00 3.51 -13.45
N ALA A 8 -3.66 4.68 -13.49
CA ALA A 8 -3.38 5.76 -12.57
C ALA A 8 -3.51 5.26 -11.12
N PRO A 9 -2.71 5.78 -10.18
CA PRO A 9 -2.91 5.48 -8.78
C PRO A 9 -4.34 5.83 -8.36
N VAL A 10 -4.97 4.95 -7.61
CA VAL A 10 -6.36 5.11 -7.18
C VAL A 10 -6.35 5.53 -5.73
N GLU A 11 -6.75 6.77 -5.45
CA GLU A 11 -6.98 7.22 -4.09
C GLU A 11 -8.35 6.74 -3.61
N VAL A 12 -8.37 6.11 -2.43
CA VAL A 12 -9.59 5.71 -1.75
C VAL A 12 -9.63 6.41 -0.40
N THR A 13 -10.64 7.27 -0.24
CA THR A 13 -10.89 7.99 1.00
C THR A 13 -12.14 7.46 1.67
N TYR A 14 -12.04 7.22 2.98
CA TYR A 14 -13.18 6.80 3.79
C TYR A 14 -13.11 7.47 5.15
N ARG A 15 -14.13 8.29 5.44
CA ARG A 15 -14.11 9.22 6.57
C ARG A 15 -12.83 10.08 6.52
N SER A 16 -12.02 10.07 7.57
CA SER A 16 -10.75 10.80 7.66
C SER A 16 -9.52 9.93 7.31
N LYS A 17 -9.72 8.74 6.74
CA LYS A 17 -8.63 7.82 6.37
C LYS A 17 -8.41 7.85 4.87
N ARG A 18 -7.15 7.96 4.44
CA ARG A 18 -6.76 8.04 3.04
C ARG A 18 -5.87 6.86 2.68
N PHE A 19 -6.22 6.18 1.60
CA PHE A 19 -5.48 5.04 1.07
C PHE A 19 -5.13 5.29 -0.37
N LEU A 20 -3.96 4.82 -0.82
CA LEU A 20 -3.52 4.93 -2.20
C LEU A 20 -3.25 3.54 -2.77
N ILE A 21 -4.04 3.09 -3.73
CA ILE A 21 -3.65 1.91 -4.52
C ILE A 21 -2.69 2.37 -5.57
N THR A 22 -1.55 1.71 -5.61
CA THR A 22 -0.61 1.86 -6.71
C THR A 22 -0.22 0.50 -7.25
N HIS A 23 0.36 0.51 -8.43
CA HIS A 23 1.02 -0.65 -9.00
C HIS A 23 2.45 -0.76 -8.43
N ASN A 24 2.98 -1.97 -8.47
CA ASN A 24 4.36 -2.24 -8.09
C ASN A 24 5.35 -1.45 -8.96
N PRO A 25 6.20 -0.58 -8.38
CA PRO A 25 7.17 0.20 -9.14
C PRO A 25 8.30 -0.70 -9.67
N ALA A 26 8.94 -0.26 -10.76
CA ALA A 26 10.21 -0.84 -11.19
C ALA A 26 11.37 -0.01 -10.62
N ASN A 27 12.51 -0.63 -10.31
CA ASN A 27 13.69 0.07 -9.77
C ASN A 27 14.08 1.30 -10.62
N ALA A 28 13.95 1.23 -11.94
CA ALA A 28 14.26 2.33 -12.86
C ALA A 28 13.37 3.60 -12.68
N ILE A 29 12.19 3.48 -12.07
CA ILE A 29 11.26 4.58 -11.83
C ILE A 29 10.98 4.82 -10.33
N LEU A 30 11.75 4.18 -9.44
CA LEU A 30 11.50 4.22 -8.00
C LEU A 30 11.55 5.65 -7.44
N ASN A 31 12.51 6.46 -7.89
CA ASN A 31 12.61 7.87 -7.47
C ASN A 31 11.34 8.67 -7.82
N LYS A 32 10.85 8.55 -9.06
CA LYS A 32 9.60 9.21 -9.46
C LYS A 32 8.40 8.70 -8.67
N PHE A 33 8.40 7.41 -8.36
CA PHE A 33 7.36 6.80 -7.55
C PHE A 33 7.35 7.38 -6.13
N ILE A 34 8.51 7.52 -5.50
CA ILE A 34 8.64 8.17 -4.17
C ILE A 34 8.16 9.63 -4.23
N GLU A 35 8.53 10.39 -5.25
CA GLU A 35 8.05 11.77 -5.43
C GLU A 35 6.52 11.84 -5.51
N GLU A 36 5.89 10.92 -6.23
CA GLU A 36 4.43 10.83 -6.30
C GLU A 36 3.83 10.47 -4.93
N LEU A 37 4.38 9.47 -4.23
CA LEU A 37 3.92 9.10 -2.89
C LEU A 37 3.96 10.28 -1.91
N LYS A 38 5.04 11.08 -1.95
CA LYS A 38 5.16 12.30 -1.15
C LYS A 38 4.10 13.34 -1.50
N LYS A 39 3.72 13.50 -2.77
CA LYS A 39 2.63 14.41 -3.18
C LYS A 39 1.28 13.99 -2.61
N TYR A 40 1.02 12.69 -2.50
CA TYR A 40 -0.19 12.16 -1.86
C TYR A 40 -0.12 12.19 -0.32
N GLY A 41 1.05 12.50 0.26
CA GLY A 41 1.27 12.46 1.70
C GLY A 41 1.30 11.03 2.25
N VAL A 42 1.84 10.10 1.47
CA VAL A 42 2.00 8.71 1.90
C VAL A 42 3.18 8.61 2.86
N THR A 43 2.91 8.09 4.05
CA THR A 43 3.92 7.85 5.10
C THR A 43 4.24 6.36 5.25
N THR A 44 3.32 5.50 4.80
CA THR A 44 3.42 4.05 4.97
C THR A 44 2.96 3.32 3.70
N ILE A 45 3.77 2.36 3.25
CA ILE A 45 3.48 1.45 2.14
C ILE A 45 3.31 0.05 2.68
N VAL A 46 2.21 -0.61 2.31
CA VAL A 46 1.99 -2.03 2.57
C VAL A 46 2.07 -2.82 1.27
N ARG A 47 3.00 -3.76 1.23
CA ARG A 47 3.24 -4.69 0.12
C ARG A 47 2.61 -6.02 0.47
N VAL A 48 1.68 -6.46 -0.35
CA VAL A 48 1.00 -7.75 -0.15
C VAL A 48 1.58 -8.88 -1.00
N CYS A 49 2.56 -8.56 -1.84
CA CYS A 49 3.20 -9.45 -2.79
C CYS A 49 4.73 -9.35 -2.68
N GLU A 50 5.47 -10.20 -3.39
CA GLU A 50 6.93 -10.28 -3.29
C GLU A 50 7.63 -8.93 -3.52
N ALA A 51 8.73 -8.71 -2.80
CA ALA A 51 9.55 -7.52 -2.92
C ALA A 51 10.33 -7.52 -4.24
N THR A 52 10.04 -6.56 -5.12
CA THR A 52 10.70 -6.44 -6.43
C THR A 52 11.63 -5.23 -6.54
N TYR A 53 11.66 -4.38 -5.50
CA TYR A 53 12.48 -3.18 -5.42
C TYR A 53 13.11 -3.04 -4.03
N ASP A 54 14.22 -2.30 -4.00
CA ASP A 54 14.97 -2.00 -2.79
C ASP A 54 14.19 -1.00 -1.92
N THR A 55 13.88 -1.38 -0.67
CA THR A 55 13.15 -0.51 0.27
C THR A 55 14.03 0.53 0.91
N ALA A 56 15.36 0.36 0.91
CA ALA A 56 16.25 1.30 1.56
C ALA A 56 16.08 2.72 1.00
N HIS A 57 15.91 2.85 -0.31
CA HIS A 57 15.63 4.15 -0.96
C HIS A 57 14.29 4.77 -0.52
N VAL A 58 13.30 3.95 -0.18
CA VAL A 58 11.97 4.41 0.26
C VAL A 58 12.02 4.78 1.74
N GLU A 59 12.70 3.98 2.55
CA GLU A 59 12.86 4.20 3.99
C GLU A 59 13.76 5.41 4.29
N GLN A 60 14.74 5.70 3.42
CA GLN A 60 15.52 6.95 3.48
C GLN A 60 14.67 8.22 3.36
N GLU A 61 13.47 8.10 2.80
CA GLU A 61 12.59 9.21 2.49
C GLU A 61 11.46 9.35 3.53
N ASP A 62 11.65 8.75 4.71
CA ASP A 62 10.72 8.66 5.85
C ASP A 62 9.41 7.90 5.53
N ILE A 63 9.46 6.98 4.56
CA ILE A 63 8.31 6.15 4.18
C ILE A 63 8.53 4.71 4.66
N HIS A 64 7.69 4.26 5.58
CA HIS A 64 7.77 2.92 6.15
C HIS A 64 7.22 1.87 5.18
N VAL A 65 7.94 0.76 4.98
CA VAL A 65 7.50 -0.31 4.08
C VAL A 65 7.23 -1.60 4.84
N PHE A 66 5.96 -2.02 4.88
CA PHE A 66 5.55 -3.31 5.45
C PHE A 66 5.41 -4.35 4.35
N GLY A 67 6.01 -5.53 4.55
CA GLY A 67 5.87 -6.67 3.65
C GLY A 67 5.03 -7.77 4.29
N TRP A 68 3.79 -7.92 3.85
CA TRP A 68 2.89 -9.00 4.26
C TRP A 68 2.52 -9.87 3.06
N PRO A 69 3.50 -10.60 2.50
CA PRO A 69 3.22 -11.52 1.41
C PRO A 69 2.27 -12.61 1.89
N PHE A 70 1.16 -12.82 1.19
CA PHE A 70 0.30 -13.97 1.37
C PHE A 70 0.12 -14.69 0.03
N ASP A 71 -0.04 -16.01 0.10
CA ASP A 71 -0.20 -16.83 -1.07
C ASP A 71 -1.61 -16.64 -1.68
N ASP A 72 -1.68 -16.33 -2.98
CA ASP A 72 -2.93 -16.14 -3.70
C ASP A 72 -3.80 -17.40 -3.79
N THR A 73 -3.33 -18.56 -3.32
CA THR A 73 -4.12 -19.79 -3.24
C THR A 73 -4.69 -20.05 -1.84
N ALA A 74 -4.19 -19.35 -0.80
CA ALA A 74 -4.59 -19.56 0.58
C ALA A 74 -5.67 -18.57 1.02
N PRO A 75 -6.57 -18.94 1.97
CA PRO A 75 -7.43 -17.96 2.62
C PRO A 75 -6.58 -16.92 3.36
N LEU A 76 -7.01 -15.65 3.35
CA LEU A 76 -6.36 -14.60 4.13
C LEU A 76 -6.37 -15.02 5.61
N SER A 77 -5.20 -15.14 6.21
CA SER A 77 -5.09 -15.43 7.64
C SER A 77 -5.70 -14.27 8.43
N ASN A 78 -6.52 -14.59 9.44
CA ASN A 78 -7.09 -13.58 10.34
C ASN A 78 -6.00 -12.70 10.95
N GLN A 79 -4.81 -13.26 11.20
CA GLN A 79 -3.65 -12.53 11.69
C GLN A 79 -3.28 -11.33 10.80
N ILE A 80 -3.20 -11.52 9.48
CA ILE A 80 -2.84 -10.43 8.54
C ILE A 80 -3.91 -9.34 8.53
N VAL A 81 -5.18 -9.73 8.65
CA VAL A 81 -6.30 -8.78 8.74
C VAL A 81 -6.21 -7.98 10.03
N GLU A 82 -5.90 -8.64 11.17
CA GLU A 82 -5.71 -7.98 12.46
C GLU A 82 -4.49 -7.04 12.46
N ASP A 83 -3.36 -7.47 11.91
CA ASP A 83 -2.16 -6.65 11.77
C ASP A 83 -2.41 -5.41 10.90
N TRP A 84 -3.13 -5.57 9.78
CA TRP A 84 -3.58 -4.45 8.96
C TRP A 84 -4.47 -3.49 9.73
N LEU A 85 -5.48 -4.00 10.44
CA LEU A 85 -6.37 -3.16 11.23
C LEU A 85 -5.63 -2.41 12.33
N ASN A 86 -4.65 -3.04 12.98
CA ASN A 86 -3.82 -2.43 14.01
C ASN A 86 -2.88 -1.37 13.42
N LEU A 87 -2.23 -1.64 12.29
CA LEU A 87 -1.39 -0.67 11.58
C LEU A 87 -2.22 0.56 11.17
N VAL A 88 -3.38 0.35 10.56
CA VAL A 88 -4.29 1.42 10.15
C VAL A 88 -4.70 2.24 11.38
N LYS A 89 -5.08 1.59 12.48
CA LYS A 89 -5.45 2.29 13.72
C LYS A 89 -4.29 3.11 14.28
N ALA A 90 -3.09 2.53 14.37
CA ALA A 90 -1.90 3.20 14.89
C ALA A 90 -1.53 4.41 14.02
N GLN A 91 -1.38 4.23 12.71
CA GLN A 91 -0.97 5.29 11.80
C GLN A 91 -1.94 6.49 11.82
N PHE A 92 -3.25 6.24 11.74
CA PHE A 92 -4.23 7.32 11.75
C PHE A 92 -4.47 7.93 13.15
N CYS A 93 -3.98 7.29 14.22
CA CYS A 93 -3.97 7.84 15.57
C CYS A 93 -2.76 8.76 15.79
N GLU A 94 -1.59 8.35 15.32
CA GLU A 94 -0.35 9.12 15.42
C GLU A 94 -0.33 10.30 14.44
N GLU A 95 -0.75 10.08 13.19
CA GLU A 95 -0.77 11.09 12.14
C GLU A 95 -2.16 11.23 11.52
N PRO A 96 -3.05 12.05 12.12
CA PRO A 96 -4.35 12.32 11.56
C PRO A 96 -4.21 13.06 10.23
N GLY A 97 -4.50 12.35 9.13
CA GLY A 97 -4.42 12.89 7.77
C GLY A 97 -3.30 12.33 6.91
N CYS A 98 -2.49 11.39 7.39
CA CYS A 98 -1.55 10.64 6.56
C CYS A 98 -2.27 9.82 5.46
N CYS A 99 -1.48 9.25 4.54
CA CYS A 99 -1.97 8.33 3.52
C CYS A 99 -1.23 7.00 3.61
N ILE A 100 -1.95 5.89 3.50
CA ILE A 100 -1.36 4.55 3.46
C ILE A 100 -1.44 4.02 2.03
N ALA A 101 -0.30 3.79 1.40
CA ALA A 101 -0.26 3.17 0.08
C ALA A 101 -0.26 1.65 0.18
N VAL A 102 -0.97 1.00 -0.73
CA VAL A 102 -1.00 -0.47 -0.84
C VAL A 102 -0.74 -0.85 -2.28
N HIS A 103 0.13 -1.83 -2.50
CA HIS A 103 0.36 -2.38 -3.84
C HIS A 103 0.64 -3.89 -3.82
N CYS A 104 0.33 -4.52 -4.95
CA CYS A 104 0.73 -5.88 -5.29
C CYS A 104 1.45 -5.88 -6.65
N VAL A 105 2.21 -6.95 -6.91
CA VAL A 105 2.88 -7.23 -8.19
C VAL A 105 1.86 -7.38 -9.32
N GLU A 106 0.72 -8.03 -9.07
CA GLU A 106 -0.39 -8.10 -10.00
C GLU A 106 -1.45 -7.05 -9.64
N SER A 107 -1.59 -6.06 -10.50
CA SER A 107 -2.58 -4.99 -10.38
C SER A 107 -3.96 -5.60 -10.13
N LEU A 108 -4.60 -5.24 -9.01
CA LEU A 108 -5.95 -5.66 -8.61
C LEU A 108 -6.14 -7.12 -8.11
N GLY A 109 -5.12 -7.76 -7.53
CA GLY A 109 -5.31 -8.99 -6.72
C GLY A 109 -6.16 -8.76 -5.46
N ARG A 110 -5.97 -9.55 -4.39
CA ARG A 110 -6.73 -9.49 -3.11
C ARG A 110 -6.64 -8.19 -2.28
N ALA A 111 -6.05 -7.12 -2.81
CA ALA A 111 -6.06 -5.79 -2.18
C ALA A 111 -7.49 -5.32 -1.76
N PRO A 112 -8.55 -5.57 -2.56
CA PRO A 112 -9.93 -5.29 -2.14
C PRO A 112 -10.40 -6.14 -0.96
N SER A 113 -9.94 -7.38 -0.80
CA SER A 113 -10.32 -8.23 0.36
C SER A 113 -9.68 -7.79 1.67
N LEU A 114 -8.44 -7.28 1.65
CA LEU A 114 -7.83 -6.59 2.80
C LEU A 114 -8.61 -5.32 3.17
N TRP A 115 -9.08 -4.60 2.15
CA TRP A 115 -9.94 -3.43 2.35
C TRP A 115 -11.32 -3.74 2.88
N CYS A 116 -11.99 -4.81 2.42
CA CYS A 116 -13.27 -5.22 2.98
C CYS A 116 -13.16 -5.45 4.50
N GLY A 117 -12.05 -6.01 4.99
CA GLY A 117 -11.80 -6.10 6.43
C GLY A 117 -11.73 -4.74 7.14
N ALA A 118 -11.07 -3.75 6.53
CA ALA A 118 -10.96 -2.40 7.09
C ALA A 118 -12.23 -1.57 7.02
N PHE A 119 -13.08 -1.77 6.01
CA PHE A 119 -14.32 -1.02 5.83
C PHE A 119 -15.53 -1.62 6.56
N ASN A 120 -15.49 -2.93 6.85
CA ASN A 120 -16.60 -3.66 7.48
C ASN A 120 -16.50 -3.72 9.02
N SER A 121 -15.47 -3.09 9.62
CA SER A 121 -15.46 -2.83 11.06
C SER A 121 -16.44 -1.68 11.35
N LYS A 122 -17.73 -2.04 11.41
CA LYS A 122 -18.83 -1.23 11.92
C LYS A 122 -19.16 -1.68 13.33
#